data_AF-A0A7E5WHV5-F1
#
_entry.id   AF-A0A7E5WHV5-F1
#
_cell.length_a   1.000
_cell.length_b   1.000
_cell.length_c   1.000
_cell.angle_alpha   90.00
_cell.angle_beta   90.00
_cell.angle_gamma   90.00
#
_symmetry.space_group_name_H-M   'P 1'
#
loop_
_entity.id
_entity.type
_entity.pdbx_description
1 polymer ?
#
loop_
_entity_poly.entity_id
_entity_poly.type
_entity_poly.pdbx_seq_one_letter_code
_entity_poly.pdbx_strand_id
1 'polypeptide(L)'
;MDPRMCRKISSSESLPDVDNEEYEVSTIIAPQESDENFMLDGSPEPHSVTWLDNDQIDELDLNLDDQTNLCFHRVDSADIIYRSKKKKCKMVGKYVMGDVLGEGSYGKVKEMLDSETLCRRAVKILKKRKLRRIPNGEQNVQREIQLLRILRHKNVIELVDVMYNDEKQKMYLVMEFCVGVLQDMLEASPGKKFPQRQAHDYFTQLLDGLEYLHGQGVVHKDIKPGNLLLTLDQKLKITDFGVAEALDMFSPEDTCYTGQGSPAFQPPEIANGAEQFSGVKVDIWSSGVTLYNMTTGRYPFEGDNVYRLLESIGRGEPAPPPATLGPALGQLLTNMLKRDPDLRPTVHEIRKHSRWVQARPPLEAGERLVSPRSRRSDELHTSTVIPYLVERHYPSAQDYFTERDLRHESDEVRIAGHVRARVCSLS
;
A
#
# COMPACT_ATOMS: atom_id res chain seq x y z
N MET A 1 37.70 43.11 0.80
CA MET A 1 36.43 43.23 0.04
C MET A 1 36.07 41.84 -0.46
N ASP A 2 34.87 41.40 -0.07
CA ASP A 2 34.06 40.25 -0.51
C ASP A 2 33.89 40.19 -2.07
N PRO A 3 33.22 39.22 -2.76
CA PRO A 3 32.78 37.83 -2.47
C PRO A 3 32.94 36.82 -3.67
N ARG A 4 32.45 35.58 -3.48
CA ARG A 4 31.91 34.57 -4.46
C ARG A 4 32.88 33.66 -5.22
N MET A 5 32.82 32.35 -4.92
CA MET A 5 32.00 31.41 -5.70
C MET A 5 31.95 30.02 -5.03
N CYS A 6 30.81 29.72 -4.39
CA CYS A 6 30.34 28.35 -4.20
C CYS A 6 30.09 27.71 -5.57
N ARG A 7 30.65 26.53 -5.83
CA ARG A 7 30.12 25.61 -6.85
C ARG A 7 29.55 24.38 -6.15
N LYS A 8 28.22 24.33 -6.13
CA LYS A 8 27.43 23.12 -5.92
C LYS A 8 27.72 22.16 -7.07
N ILE A 9 28.13 20.94 -6.78
CA ILE A 9 27.97 19.81 -7.69
C ILE A 9 26.72 19.06 -7.23
N SER A 10 25.70 19.16 -8.06
CA SER A 10 24.49 18.35 -8.04
C SER A 10 24.76 17.14 -8.93
N SER A 11 24.78 15.94 -8.37
CA SER A 11 24.57 14.71 -9.12
C SER A 11 24.00 13.65 -8.19
N SER A 12 22.68 13.54 -8.25
CA SER A 12 21.88 12.41 -7.83
C SER A 12 22.31 11.15 -8.61
N GLU A 13 23.09 10.29 -7.96
CA GLU A 13 23.18 8.87 -8.30
C GLU A 13 22.91 8.10 -7.01
N SER A 14 21.63 7.83 -6.74
CA SER A 14 21.21 6.91 -5.69
C SER A 14 21.49 5.48 -6.16
N LEU A 15 22.39 4.80 -5.45
CA LEU A 15 22.58 3.35 -5.52
C LEU A 15 21.27 2.63 -5.10
N PRO A 16 21.02 1.39 -5.54
CA PRO A 16 19.81 0.66 -5.20
C PRO A 16 19.78 0.32 -3.70
N ASP A 17 18.67 0.65 -3.04
CA ASP A 17 18.37 0.29 -1.66
C ASP A 17 18.39 -1.24 -1.51
N VAL A 18 19.43 -1.74 -0.83
CA VAL A 18 19.53 -3.12 -0.37
C VAL A 18 18.81 -3.19 0.97
N ASP A 19 17.81 -4.07 1.06
CA ASP A 19 17.09 -4.54 2.25
C ASP A 19 17.17 -3.66 3.51
N ASN A 20 16.17 -2.79 3.67
CA ASN A 20 15.88 -2.12 4.94
C ASN A 20 15.27 -3.13 5.93
N GLU A 21 16.10 -3.99 6.51
CA GLU A 21 15.83 -4.55 7.82
C GLU A 21 16.17 -3.48 8.86
N GLU A 22 15.15 -3.00 9.60
CA GLU A 22 15.34 -2.05 10.70
C GLU A 22 16.11 -2.74 11.84
N TYR A 23 17.43 -2.61 11.85
CA TYR A 23 18.27 -2.93 13.00
C TYR A 23 18.33 -1.72 13.93
N GLU A 24 17.97 -1.90 15.20
CA GLU A 24 18.15 -0.89 16.24
C GLU A 24 19.50 -1.13 16.91
N VAL A 25 20.33 -0.07 17.02
CA VAL A 25 21.63 -0.13 17.70
C VAL A 25 21.40 -0.06 19.20
N SER A 26 21.66 -1.15 19.91
CA SER A 26 21.72 -1.15 21.37
C SER A 26 23.16 -1.35 21.83
N THR A 27 23.82 -0.27 22.24
CA THR A 27 25.18 -0.31 22.81
C THR A 27 25.15 -0.90 24.21
N ILE A 28 25.84 -2.03 24.43
CA ILE A 28 26.07 -2.57 25.77
C ILE A 28 27.51 -2.23 26.16
N ILE A 29 27.68 -1.46 27.24
CA ILE A 29 29.01 -1.16 27.80
C ILE A 29 29.24 -2.11 28.98
N ALA A 30 30.15 -3.07 28.83
CA ALA A 30 30.74 -3.76 29.97
C ALA A 30 32.07 -3.05 30.31
N PRO A 31 32.32 -2.63 31.57
CA PRO A 31 33.60 -2.03 31.92
C PRO A 31 34.67 -3.13 31.99
N GLN A 32 35.81 -2.91 31.31
CA GLN A 32 37.03 -3.67 31.58
C GLN A 32 37.69 -3.17 32.87
N GLU A 33 38.06 -4.10 33.74
CA GLU A 33 38.91 -3.83 34.90
C GLU A 33 40.27 -3.30 34.44
N SER A 34 40.67 -2.13 34.93
CA SER A 34 42.06 -1.71 34.96
C SER A 34 42.37 -1.00 36.27
N ASP A 35 42.89 -1.80 37.19
CA ASP A 35 43.83 -1.58 38.28
C ASP A 35 44.18 -0.16 38.80
N GLU A 36 44.11 -0.10 40.14
CA GLU A 36 44.82 0.73 41.13
C GLU A 36 44.24 2.07 41.65
N ASN A 37 43.60 1.93 42.82
CA ASN A 37 43.71 2.74 44.06
C ASN A 37 43.21 4.20 44.11
N PHE A 38 42.01 4.37 44.69
CA PHE A 38 41.88 5.08 45.98
C PHE A 38 40.57 4.68 46.70
N MET A 39 40.71 4.11 47.91
CA MET A 39 39.61 3.77 48.81
C MET A 39 38.99 5.03 49.42
N LEU A 40 37.65 5.09 49.52
CA LEU A 40 36.92 5.42 50.76
C LEU A 40 35.39 5.31 50.56
N ASP A 41 34.83 4.34 51.30
CA ASP A 41 33.48 4.25 51.88
C ASP A 41 32.23 4.28 50.97
N GLY A 42 31.36 3.29 51.18
CA GLY A 42 30.03 3.18 50.57
C GLY A 42 29.92 2.10 49.50
N SER A 43 29.32 0.96 49.86
CA SER A 43 28.90 -0.10 48.92
C SER A 43 28.05 0.45 47.76
N PRO A 44 28.41 0.26 46.48
CA PRO A 44 27.52 0.58 45.37
C PRO A 44 26.62 -0.62 45.03
N GLU A 45 25.32 -0.35 44.93
CA GLU A 45 24.33 -1.26 44.34
C GLU A 45 24.71 -1.66 42.90
N PRO A 46 24.29 -2.84 42.39
CA PRO A 46 24.60 -3.25 41.03
C PRO A 46 24.09 -2.21 40.03
N HIS A 47 25.05 -1.59 39.34
CA HIS A 47 24.86 -0.49 38.40
C HIS A 47 23.82 -0.83 37.32
N SER A 48 22.85 0.07 37.15
CA SER A 48 21.68 -0.09 36.30
C SER A 48 22.02 -0.07 34.81
N VAL A 49 21.58 -1.08 34.08
CA VAL A 49 21.55 -1.10 32.61
C VAL A 49 20.52 -0.06 32.13
N THR A 50 20.96 0.91 31.32
CA THR A 50 20.08 1.91 30.72
C THR A 50 19.67 1.45 29.32
N TRP A 51 18.37 1.26 29.12
CA TRP A 51 17.79 0.86 27.83
C TRP A 51 17.24 2.10 27.12
N LEU A 52 17.79 2.45 25.96
CA LEU A 52 17.29 3.52 25.10
C LEU A 52 16.69 2.88 23.83
N ASP A 53 15.51 3.33 23.41
CA ASP A 53 14.90 2.99 22.11
C ASP A 53 15.08 4.16 21.12
N ASN A 54 14.76 3.96 19.84
CA ASN A 54 14.84 5.00 18.80
C ASN A 54 13.96 6.22 19.11
N ASP A 55 12.81 6.01 19.77
CA ASP A 55 11.93 7.12 20.17
C ASP A 55 12.61 8.00 21.26
N GLN A 56 13.41 7.40 22.15
CA GLN A 56 14.22 8.08 23.16
C GLN A 56 15.49 8.73 22.57
N ILE A 57 16.07 8.15 21.51
CA ILE A 57 17.21 8.74 20.79
C ILE A 57 16.77 10.01 20.03
N ASP A 58 15.60 9.98 19.40
CA ASP A 58 15.02 11.15 18.73
C ASP A 58 14.64 12.27 19.74
N GLU A 59 14.31 11.94 21.00
CA GLU A 59 14.11 12.91 22.08
C GLU A 59 15.43 13.52 22.62
N LEU A 60 16.55 12.81 22.48
CA LEU A 60 17.88 13.29 22.85
C LEU A 60 18.43 14.33 21.85
N ASP A 61 18.10 14.18 20.57
CA ASP A 61 18.53 15.11 19.50
C ASP A 61 17.79 16.47 19.55
N LEU A 62 16.66 16.54 20.26
CA LEU A 62 15.86 17.75 20.44
C LEU A 62 16.29 18.64 21.61
N ASN A 63 17.26 18.21 22.43
CA ASN A 63 17.71 18.92 23.63
C ASN A 63 19.22 19.24 23.63
N LEU A 64 19.77 19.56 22.45
CA LEU A 64 21.11 20.14 22.36
C LEU A 64 21.04 21.67 22.58
N ASP A 65 20.75 22.07 23.82
CA ASP A 65 21.21 23.35 24.32
C ASP A 65 21.81 23.16 25.73
N ASP A 66 23.10 23.50 25.80
CA ASP A 66 23.92 23.76 26.99
C ASP A 66 24.61 22.58 27.72
N GLN A 67 25.94 22.57 27.57
CA GLN A 67 26.96 22.07 28.52
C GLN A 67 26.82 20.66 29.11
N THR A 68 27.21 19.64 28.33
CA THR A 68 27.72 18.38 28.90
C THR A 68 28.95 17.91 28.14
N ASN A 69 30.05 17.66 28.88
CA ASN A 69 31.25 17.00 28.38
C ASN A 69 30.90 15.65 27.75
N LEU A 70 30.88 15.59 26.42
CA LEU A 70 30.75 14.33 25.68
C LEU A 70 32.07 13.57 25.80
N CYS A 71 32.16 12.71 26.82
CA CYS A 71 33.20 11.70 26.91
C CYS A 71 32.92 10.62 25.86
N PHE A 72 33.61 10.68 24.72
CA PHE A 72 33.55 9.64 23.70
C PHE A 72 34.11 8.32 24.28
N HIS A 73 33.21 7.44 24.72
CA HIS A 73 33.58 6.07 25.09
C HIS A 73 33.91 5.32 23.79
N ARG A 74 35.16 4.84 23.68
CA ARG A 74 35.52 3.87 22.65
C ARG A 74 34.88 2.54 23.03
N VAL A 75 33.90 2.10 22.24
CA VAL A 75 33.28 0.78 22.37
C VAL A 75 33.92 -0.15 21.34
N ASP A 76 34.34 -1.35 21.75
CA ASP A 76 34.81 -2.36 20.81
C ASP A 76 33.59 -2.93 20.05
N SER A 77 33.74 -3.13 18.74
CA SER A 77 32.73 -3.79 17.90
C SER A 77 32.30 -5.18 18.38
N ALA A 78 33.13 -5.88 19.18
CA ALA A 78 32.77 -7.15 19.80
C ALA A 78 31.79 -7.00 20.98
N ASP A 79 31.72 -5.81 21.58
CA ASP A 79 30.85 -5.51 22.73
C ASP A 79 29.48 -4.95 22.29
N ILE A 80 29.33 -4.64 20.99
CA ILE A 80 28.07 -4.22 20.39
C ILE A 80 27.32 -5.47 19.96
N ILE A 81 26.37 -5.90 20.80
CA ILE A 81 25.48 -7.04 20.56
C ILE A 81 24.19 -6.51 19.92
N TYR A 82 23.91 -6.96 18.70
CA TYR A 82 22.63 -6.72 18.06
C TYR A 82 21.64 -7.78 18.49
N ARG A 83 20.45 -7.34 18.89
CA ARG A 83 19.32 -8.22 19.17
C ARG A 83 18.17 -7.85 18.26
N SER A 84 17.71 -8.80 17.46
CA SER A 84 16.51 -8.58 16.64
C SER A 84 15.32 -8.22 17.54
N LYS A 85 14.59 -7.16 17.17
CA LYS A 85 13.45 -6.67 17.95
C LYS A 85 12.41 -7.77 18.10
N LYS A 86 12.10 -8.14 19.35
CA LYS A 86 11.13 -9.21 19.63
C LYS A 86 9.76 -8.84 19.08
N LYS A 87 9.33 -9.53 18.03
CA LYS A 87 7.98 -9.42 17.46
C LYS A 87 6.96 -10.04 18.43
N LYS A 88 6.56 -9.27 19.44
CA LYS A 88 5.62 -9.72 20.48
C LYS A 88 4.29 -10.13 19.85
N CYS A 89 3.96 -11.42 19.96
CA CYS A 89 2.70 -11.97 19.49
C CYS A 89 1.50 -11.30 20.17
N LYS A 90 0.70 -10.59 19.39
CA LYS A 90 -0.47 -9.86 19.86
C LYS A 90 -1.75 -10.50 19.34
N MET A 91 -2.66 -10.80 20.26
CA MET A 91 -4.02 -11.24 19.95
C MET A 91 -4.99 -10.04 19.93
N VAL A 92 -5.96 -10.08 19.02
CA VAL A 92 -7.16 -9.23 19.03
C VAL A 92 -8.36 -10.14 18.79
N GLY A 93 -9.17 -10.37 19.82
CA GLY A 93 -10.16 -11.44 19.80
C GLY A 93 -9.46 -12.79 19.54
N LYS A 94 -9.97 -13.54 18.55
CA LYS A 94 -9.40 -14.80 18.07
C LYS A 94 -8.30 -14.65 17.01
N TYR A 95 -7.88 -13.44 16.69
CA TYR A 95 -6.94 -13.22 15.59
C TYR A 95 -5.53 -12.91 16.10
N VAL A 96 -4.54 -13.57 15.50
CA VAL A 96 -3.11 -13.27 15.68
C VAL A 96 -2.72 -12.15 14.73
N MET A 97 -2.18 -11.06 15.26
CA MET A 97 -1.82 -9.87 14.47
C MET A 97 -0.45 -10.03 13.81
N GLY A 98 -0.36 -9.69 12.52
CA GLY A 98 0.89 -9.62 11.76
C GLY A 98 1.34 -8.18 11.43
N ASP A 99 2.10 -8.07 10.35
CA ASP A 99 2.71 -6.81 9.90
C ASP A 99 1.70 -5.89 9.19
N VAL A 100 2.12 -4.65 8.96
CA VAL A 100 1.34 -3.65 8.21
C VAL A 100 1.40 -3.98 6.72
N LEU A 101 0.23 -4.10 6.10
CA LEU A 101 0.07 -4.29 4.65
C LEU A 101 -0.05 -2.95 3.92
N GLY A 102 -0.65 -1.94 4.57
CA GLY A 102 -0.80 -0.61 4.00
C GLY A 102 -1.34 0.40 5.00
N GLU A 103 -1.29 1.68 4.62
CA GLU A 103 -1.86 2.79 5.38
C GLU A 103 -2.72 3.66 4.47
N GLY A 104 -3.87 4.10 4.97
CA GLY A 104 -4.81 4.95 4.24
C GLY A 104 -5.35 6.08 5.11
N SER A 105 -6.24 6.87 4.52
CA SER A 105 -6.80 8.08 5.13
C SER A 105 -7.42 7.82 6.51
N TYR A 106 -8.14 6.71 6.67
CA TYR A 106 -8.89 6.39 7.88
C TYR A 106 -8.11 5.55 8.91
N GLY A 107 -6.99 4.95 8.52
CA GLY A 107 -6.25 4.03 9.40
C GLY A 107 -5.25 3.15 8.68
N LYS A 108 -4.82 2.08 9.36
CA LYS A 108 -3.83 1.14 8.83
C LYS A 108 -4.44 -0.24 8.61
N VAL A 109 -3.97 -0.91 7.57
CA VAL A 109 -4.32 -2.29 7.23
C VAL A 109 -3.18 -3.20 7.67
N LYS A 110 -3.50 -4.25 8.44
CA LYS A 110 -2.54 -5.28 8.86
C LYS A 110 -2.97 -6.65 8.39
N GLU A 111 -2.01 -7.54 8.23
CA GLU A 111 -2.29 -8.97 8.14
C GLU A 111 -2.73 -9.49 9.50
N MET A 112 -3.60 -10.50 9.50
CA MET A 112 -3.87 -11.31 10.68
C MET A 112 -4.18 -12.77 10.29
N LEU A 113 -4.08 -13.67 11.26
CA LEU A 113 -4.44 -15.08 11.12
C LEU A 113 -5.58 -15.41 12.09
N ASP A 114 -6.66 -16.02 11.60
CA ASP A 114 -7.70 -16.59 12.46
C ASP A 114 -7.12 -17.80 13.22
N SER A 115 -7.10 -17.77 14.56
CA SER A 115 -6.51 -18.86 15.35
C SER A 115 -7.32 -20.15 15.34
N GLU A 116 -8.59 -20.09 14.95
CA GLU A 116 -9.49 -21.25 14.93
C GLU A 116 -9.45 -21.95 13.57
N THR A 117 -9.50 -21.17 12.48
CA THR A 117 -9.58 -21.72 11.12
C THR A 117 -8.24 -21.70 10.38
N LEU A 118 -7.22 -21.03 10.95
CA LEU A 118 -5.92 -20.77 10.30
C LEU A 118 -6.05 -20.03 8.96
N CYS A 119 -7.17 -19.34 8.74
CA CYS A 119 -7.36 -18.54 7.53
C CYS A 119 -6.61 -17.22 7.66
N ARG A 120 -5.81 -16.90 6.63
CA ARG A 120 -5.17 -15.58 6.48
C ARG A 120 -6.24 -14.52 6.20
N ARG A 121 -6.17 -13.39 6.90
CA ARG A 121 -7.11 -12.27 6.80
C ARG A 121 -6.36 -10.94 6.76
N ALA A 122 -7.06 -9.89 6.37
CA ALA A 122 -6.60 -8.51 6.52
C ALA A 122 -7.49 -7.78 7.53
N VAL A 123 -6.97 -6.79 8.23
CA VAL A 123 -7.76 -5.96 9.15
C VAL A 123 -7.50 -4.48 8.93
N LYS A 124 -8.56 -3.72 8.62
CA LYS A 124 -8.55 -2.25 8.59
C LYS A 124 -8.77 -1.74 10.01
N ILE A 125 -7.74 -1.13 10.61
CA ILE A 125 -7.75 -0.64 11.99
C ILE A 125 -8.02 0.86 11.98
N LEU A 126 -9.20 1.25 12.46
CA LEU A 126 -9.68 2.63 12.49
C LEU A 126 -9.61 3.18 13.91
N LYS A 127 -9.12 4.41 14.08
CA LYS A 127 -9.10 5.10 15.38
C LYS A 127 -10.33 6.03 15.45
N LYS A 128 -11.24 5.83 16.41
CA LYS A 128 -12.44 6.69 16.60
C LYS A 128 -12.07 8.18 16.68
N ARG A 129 -10.99 8.50 17.41
CA ARG A 129 -10.44 9.88 17.49
C ARG A 129 -10.05 10.48 16.12
N LYS A 130 -9.54 9.68 15.18
CA LYS A 130 -9.19 10.13 13.82
C LYS A 130 -10.46 10.36 13.00
N LEU A 131 -11.44 9.46 13.11
CA LEU A 131 -12.74 9.58 12.43
C LEU A 131 -13.50 10.83 12.83
N ARG A 132 -13.52 11.20 14.13
CA ARG A 132 -14.17 12.43 14.60
C ARG A 132 -13.60 13.73 14.03
N ARG A 133 -12.36 13.71 13.53
CA ARG A 133 -11.73 14.87 12.86
C ARG A 133 -12.13 14.98 11.39
N ILE A 134 -12.66 13.91 10.80
CA ILE A 134 -13.07 13.86 9.41
C ILE A 134 -14.57 14.15 9.36
N PRO A 135 -15.03 15.12 8.55
CA PRO A 135 -16.46 15.37 8.37
C PRO A 135 -17.20 14.09 8.01
N ASN A 136 -18.23 13.75 8.79
CA ASN A 136 -19.02 12.53 8.65
C ASN A 136 -18.22 11.22 8.72
N GLY A 137 -17.01 11.22 9.30
CA GLY A 137 -16.09 10.07 9.24
C GLY A 137 -16.64 8.81 9.90
N GLU A 138 -17.30 8.92 11.06
CA GLU A 138 -17.94 7.76 11.72
C GLU A 138 -19.16 7.26 10.93
N GLN A 139 -19.96 8.18 10.38
CA GLN A 139 -21.11 7.82 9.55
C GLN A 139 -20.70 7.14 8.24
N ASN A 140 -19.62 7.60 7.60
CA ASN A 140 -19.07 6.99 6.38
C ASN A 140 -18.62 5.55 6.66
N VAL A 141 -17.90 5.30 7.75
CA VAL A 141 -17.47 3.96 8.14
C VAL A 141 -18.66 3.06 8.48
N GLN A 142 -19.69 3.59 9.16
CA GLN A 142 -20.89 2.82 9.47
C GLN A 142 -21.65 2.43 8.20
N ARG A 143 -21.75 3.34 7.22
CA ARG A 143 -22.32 3.05 5.89
C ARG A 143 -21.49 2.01 5.13
N GLU A 144 -20.16 2.14 5.13
CA GLU A 144 -19.23 1.16 4.54
C GLU A 144 -19.49 -0.25 5.11
N ILE A 145 -19.62 -0.37 6.44
CA ILE A 145 -19.92 -1.65 7.12
C ILE A 145 -21.30 -2.19 6.69
N GLN A 146 -22.32 -1.35 6.60
CA GLN A 146 -23.67 -1.76 6.20
C GLN A 146 -23.69 -2.31 4.78
N LEU A 147 -23.04 -1.63 3.83
CA LEU A 147 -22.89 -2.09 2.45
C LEU A 147 -22.14 -3.42 2.41
N LEU A 148 -20.95 -3.50 3.00
CA LEU A 148 -20.12 -4.70 2.94
C LEU A 148 -20.74 -5.93 3.61
N ARG A 149 -21.71 -5.76 4.52
CA ARG A 149 -22.46 -6.88 5.12
C ARG A 149 -23.41 -7.57 4.14
N ILE A 150 -23.99 -6.82 3.20
CA ILE A 150 -24.97 -7.34 2.23
C ILE A 150 -24.33 -7.71 0.89
N LEU A 151 -23.18 -7.11 0.56
CA LEU A 151 -22.48 -7.37 -0.70
C LEU A 151 -21.72 -8.70 -0.66
N ARG A 152 -22.00 -9.56 -1.63
CA ARG A 152 -21.40 -10.90 -1.79
C ARG A 152 -21.16 -11.19 -3.26
N HIS A 153 -19.92 -11.00 -3.71
CA HIS A 153 -19.52 -11.28 -5.09
C HIS A 153 -18.04 -11.64 -5.21
N LYS A 154 -17.68 -12.49 -6.17
CA LYS A 154 -16.30 -12.95 -6.40
C LYS A 154 -15.31 -11.81 -6.65
N ASN A 155 -15.78 -10.66 -7.15
CA ASN A 155 -14.96 -9.47 -7.45
C ASN A 155 -15.21 -8.28 -6.51
N VAL A 156 -15.85 -8.50 -5.36
CA VAL A 156 -16.02 -7.49 -4.30
C VAL A 156 -15.36 -8.02 -3.03
N ILE A 157 -14.68 -7.15 -2.27
CA ILE A 157 -14.03 -7.53 -1.02
C ILE A 157 -15.05 -8.02 0.01
N GLU A 158 -14.76 -9.13 0.66
CA GLU A 158 -15.58 -9.68 1.73
C GLU A 158 -15.21 -9.10 3.09
N LEU A 159 -16.22 -8.55 3.79
CA LEU A 159 -16.14 -8.26 5.22
C LEU A 159 -16.51 -9.52 6.01
N VAL A 160 -15.55 -9.99 6.81
CA VAL A 160 -15.64 -11.23 7.60
C VAL A 160 -16.18 -10.93 9.00
N ASP A 161 -15.65 -9.90 9.65
CA ASP A 161 -15.97 -9.60 11.06
C ASP A 161 -15.75 -8.12 11.38
N VAL A 162 -16.41 -7.62 12.42
CA VAL A 162 -16.25 -6.26 12.93
C VAL A 162 -16.10 -6.31 14.44
N MET A 163 -14.94 -5.88 14.94
CA MET A 163 -14.66 -5.82 16.37
C MET A 163 -14.50 -4.38 16.85
N TYR A 164 -14.93 -4.13 18.08
CA TYR A 164 -14.81 -2.83 18.74
C TYR A 164 -13.94 -2.97 19.99
N ASN A 165 -13.05 -2.00 20.20
CA ASN A 165 -12.32 -1.86 21.45
C ASN A 165 -12.51 -0.42 21.95
N ASP A 166 -13.44 -0.25 22.89
CA ASP A 166 -13.82 1.07 23.40
C ASP A 166 -12.74 1.69 24.26
N GLU A 167 -12.02 0.90 25.08
CA GLU A 167 -10.90 1.39 25.88
C GLU A 167 -9.82 2.06 25.00
N LYS A 168 -9.43 1.40 23.91
CA LYS A 168 -8.41 1.88 22.96
C LYS A 168 -9.00 2.76 21.87
N GLN A 169 -10.31 3.00 21.88
CA GLN A 169 -11.04 3.80 20.89
C GLN A 169 -10.74 3.35 19.45
N LYS A 170 -10.79 2.03 19.20
CA LYS A 170 -10.47 1.41 17.91
C LYS A 170 -11.62 0.55 17.39
N MET A 171 -11.80 0.58 16.07
CA MET A 171 -12.62 -0.37 15.32
C MET A 171 -11.71 -1.22 14.43
N TYR A 172 -12.05 -2.49 14.27
CA TYR A 172 -11.32 -3.46 13.47
C TYR A 172 -12.30 -4.07 12.47
N LEU A 173 -12.10 -3.81 11.18
CA LEU A 173 -12.88 -4.43 10.11
C LEU A 173 -12.02 -5.54 9.52
N VAL A 174 -12.38 -6.79 9.81
CA VAL A 174 -11.69 -7.98 9.33
C VAL A 174 -12.23 -8.33 7.95
N MET A 175 -11.34 -8.44 6.97
CA MET A 175 -11.64 -8.67 5.58
C MET A 175 -10.91 -9.92 5.07
N GLU A 176 -11.34 -10.45 3.92
CA GLU A 176 -10.52 -11.43 3.20
C GLU A 176 -9.12 -10.87 2.88
N PHE A 177 -8.12 -11.75 2.85
CA PHE A 177 -6.76 -11.34 2.54
C PHE A 177 -6.56 -11.25 1.02
N CYS A 178 -5.97 -10.13 0.59
CA CYS A 178 -5.47 -9.94 -0.77
C CYS A 178 -3.94 -9.77 -0.72
N VAL A 179 -3.23 -10.33 -1.70
CA VAL A 179 -1.77 -10.35 -1.75
C VAL A 179 -1.18 -9.00 -2.18
N GLY A 180 -1.93 -8.16 -2.88
CA GLY A 180 -1.42 -6.87 -3.31
C GLY A 180 -2.50 -5.91 -3.82
N VAL A 181 -2.08 -4.67 -4.04
CA VAL A 181 -2.87 -3.60 -4.65
C VAL A 181 -2.47 -3.48 -6.11
N LEU A 182 -3.44 -3.32 -7.03
CA LEU A 182 -3.18 -3.20 -8.45
C LEU A 182 -2.27 -2.01 -8.78
N GLN A 183 -2.39 -0.91 -8.03
CA GLN A 183 -1.52 0.27 -8.14
C GLN A 183 -0.04 -0.07 -7.90
N ASP A 184 0.29 -0.78 -6.82
CA ASP A 184 1.68 -1.19 -6.53
C ASP A 184 2.23 -2.08 -7.65
N MET A 185 1.38 -2.98 -8.17
CA MET A 185 1.76 -3.88 -9.24
C MET A 185 2.02 -3.11 -10.54
N LEU A 186 1.22 -2.09 -10.87
CA LEU A 186 1.49 -1.18 -11.98
C LEU A 186 2.82 -0.46 -11.80
N GLU A 187 3.07 0.12 -10.62
CA GLU A 187 4.29 0.86 -10.33
C GLU A 187 5.57 0.02 -10.46
N ALA A 188 5.49 -1.25 -10.06
CA ALA A 188 6.58 -2.21 -10.22
C ALA A 188 6.75 -2.74 -11.66
N SER A 189 5.76 -2.52 -12.53
CA SER A 189 5.78 -3.04 -13.90
C SER A 189 6.62 -2.17 -14.84
N PRO A 190 7.33 -2.77 -15.81
CA PRO A 190 8.03 -2.02 -16.85
C PRO A 190 7.09 -1.04 -17.58
N GLY A 191 7.47 0.24 -17.61
CA GLY A 191 6.65 1.29 -18.23
C GLY A 191 5.33 1.58 -17.50
N LYS A 192 5.19 1.13 -16.25
CA LYS A 192 4.03 1.31 -15.38
C LYS A 192 2.70 0.80 -15.95
N LYS A 193 2.76 -0.25 -16.77
CA LYS A 193 1.61 -0.81 -17.49
C LYS A 193 1.66 -2.33 -17.51
N PHE A 194 0.52 -2.95 -17.79
CA PHE A 194 0.42 -4.38 -18.02
C PHE A 194 0.38 -4.71 -19.52
N PRO A 195 0.79 -5.94 -19.91
CA PRO A 195 0.40 -6.53 -21.19
C PRO A 195 -1.11 -6.44 -21.39
N GLN A 196 -1.56 -6.19 -22.62
CA GLN A 196 -2.99 -6.00 -22.90
C GLN A 196 -3.84 -7.19 -22.47
N ARG A 197 -3.31 -8.42 -22.60
CA ARG A 197 -3.98 -9.62 -22.12
C ARG A 197 -4.26 -9.59 -20.61
N GLN A 198 -3.28 -9.15 -19.83
CA GLN A 198 -3.44 -9.08 -18.38
C GLN A 198 -4.38 -7.95 -17.96
N ALA A 199 -4.26 -6.78 -18.61
CA ALA A 199 -5.19 -5.68 -18.40
C ALA A 199 -6.63 -6.09 -18.75
N HIS A 200 -6.83 -6.88 -19.81
CA HIS A 200 -8.13 -7.44 -20.18
C HIS A 200 -8.69 -8.39 -19.11
N ASP A 201 -7.87 -9.29 -18.59
CA ASP A 201 -8.29 -10.24 -17.55
C ASP A 201 -8.73 -9.53 -16.26
N TYR A 202 -8.06 -8.44 -15.87
CA TYR A 202 -8.49 -7.63 -14.72
C TYR A 202 -9.68 -6.74 -15.04
N PHE A 203 -9.71 -6.13 -16.22
CA PHE A 203 -10.81 -5.25 -16.60
C PHE A 203 -12.13 -6.01 -16.73
N THR A 204 -12.13 -7.22 -17.28
CA THR A 204 -13.33 -8.07 -17.34
C THR A 204 -13.84 -8.46 -15.95
N GLN A 205 -12.95 -8.70 -15.00
CA GLN A 205 -13.29 -8.94 -13.59
C GLN A 205 -13.82 -7.68 -12.88
N LEU A 206 -13.28 -6.50 -13.22
CA LEU A 206 -13.82 -5.22 -12.76
C LEU A 206 -15.24 -5.01 -13.27
N LEU A 207 -15.51 -5.30 -14.56
CA LEU A 207 -16.86 -5.24 -15.13
C LEU A 207 -17.82 -6.21 -14.43
N ASP A 208 -17.39 -7.44 -14.11
CA ASP A 208 -18.21 -8.39 -13.32
C ASP A 208 -18.57 -7.80 -11.94
N GLY A 209 -17.61 -7.17 -11.27
CA GLY A 209 -17.85 -6.53 -9.98
C GLY A 209 -18.80 -5.34 -10.07
N LEU A 210 -18.63 -4.48 -11.08
CA LEU A 210 -19.49 -3.31 -11.28
C LEU A 210 -20.90 -3.68 -11.70
N GLU A 211 -21.06 -4.67 -12.59
CA GLU A 211 -22.39 -5.18 -12.97
C GLU A 211 -23.16 -5.67 -11.73
N TYR A 212 -22.48 -6.39 -10.83
CA TYR A 212 -23.05 -6.80 -9.55
C TYR A 212 -23.42 -5.60 -8.67
N LEU A 213 -22.49 -4.66 -8.45
CA LEU A 213 -22.72 -3.50 -7.58
C LEU A 213 -23.89 -2.63 -8.09
N HIS A 214 -23.89 -2.30 -9.39
CA HIS A 214 -24.96 -1.52 -10.01
C HIS A 214 -26.30 -2.27 -9.95
N GLY A 215 -26.29 -3.59 -10.13
CA GLY A 215 -27.48 -4.43 -9.95
C GLY A 215 -27.99 -4.51 -8.50
N GLN A 216 -27.16 -4.20 -7.50
CA GLN A 216 -27.56 -4.04 -6.10
C GLN A 216 -27.92 -2.59 -5.74
N GLY A 217 -27.96 -1.68 -6.72
CA GLY A 217 -28.18 -0.26 -6.48
C GLY A 217 -27.02 0.41 -5.74
N VAL A 218 -25.79 -0.08 -5.89
CA VAL A 218 -24.60 0.51 -5.24
C VAL A 218 -23.68 1.12 -6.27
N VAL A 219 -23.36 2.41 -6.10
CA VAL A 219 -22.39 3.13 -6.92
C VAL A 219 -21.11 3.31 -6.11
N HIS A 220 -19.96 2.95 -6.68
CA HIS A 220 -18.69 2.93 -5.94
C HIS A 220 -18.05 4.32 -5.80
N LYS A 221 -18.07 5.12 -6.87
CA LYS A 221 -17.53 6.50 -7.00
C LYS A 221 -16.03 6.70 -6.87
N ASP A 222 -15.27 5.71 -6.38
CA ASP A 222 -13.80 5.80 -6.28
C ASP A 222 -13.09 4.59 -6.92
N ILE A 223 -13.49 4.23 -8.15
CA ILE A 223 -12.80 3.18 -8.93
C ILE A 223 -11.46 3.70 -9.43
N LYS A 224 -10.38 3.05 -9.00
CA LYS A 224 -9.00 3.37 -9.38
C LYS A 224 -8.10 2.17 -9.06
N PRO A 225 -6.90 2.02 -9.66
CA PRO A 225 -6.01 0.91 -9.34
C PRO A 225 -5.68 0.76 -7.84
N GLY A 226 -5.66 1.87 -7.09
CA GLY A 226 -5.44 1.84 -5.62
C GLY A 226 -6.55 1.17 -4.81
N ASN A 227 -7.77 1.07 -5.36
CA ASN A 227 -8.93 0.44 -4.74
C ASN A 227 -9.29 -0.91 -5.39
N LEU A 228 -8.36 -1.47 -6.17
CA LEU A 228 -8.48 -2.78 -6.78
C LEU A 228 -7.41 -3.68 -6.19
N LEU A 229 -7.82 -4.68 -5.43
CA LEU A 229 -6.94 -5.64 -4.79
C LEU A 229 -6.84 -6.92 -5.61
N LEU A 230 -5.76 -7.66 -5.41
CA LEU A 230 -5.54 -8.95 -6.05
C LEU A 230 -5.38 -10.03 -4.99
N THR A 231 -6.08 -11.14 -5.17
CA THR A 231 -5.84 -12.39 -4.42
C THR A 231 -4.64 -13.15 -4.97
N LEU A 232 -4.18 -14.17 -4.25
CA LEU A 232 -3.10 -15.07 -4.71
C LEU A 232 -3.41 -15.71 -6.08
N ASP A 233 -4.67 -16.04 -6.32
CA ASP A 233 -5.15 -16.66 -7.57
C ASP A 233 -5.43 -15.62 -8.68
N GLN A 234 -4.85 -14.42 -8.58
CA GLN A 234 -5.02 -13.32 -9.53
C GLN A 234 -6.50 -12.92 -9.74
N LYS A 235 -7.33 -13.08 -8.71
CA LYS A 235 -8.71 -12.54 -8.72
C LYS A 235 -8.72 -11.11 -8.23
N LEU A 236 -9.34 -10.24 -9.01
CA LEU A 236 -9.53 -8.84 -8.67
C LEU A 236 -10.67 -8.67 -7.67
N LYS A 237 -10.48 -7.83 -6.66
CA LYS A 237 -11.45 -7.47 -5.62
C LYS A 237 -11.58 -5.95 -5.53
N ILE A 238 -12.78 -5.44 -5.74
CA ILE A 238 -13.13 -4.03 -5.51
C ILE A 238 -13.21 -3.79 -3.99
N THR A 239 -12.54 -2.75 -3.50
CA THR A 239 -12.47 -2.41 -2.07
C THR A 239 -12.68 -0.91 -1.81
N ASP A 240 -12.74 -0.53 -0.54
CA ASP A 240 -12.86 0.84 -0.02
C ASP A 240 -14.16 1.56 -0.41
N PHE A 241 -15.27 1.10 0.15
CA PHE A 241 -16.62 1.64 -0.06
C PHE A 241 -16.91 2.89 0.78
N GLY A 242 -15.88 3.60 1.26
CA GLY A 242 -16.02 4.72 2.19
C GLY A 242 -16.76 5.94 1.63
N VAL A 243 -16.81 6.06 0.29
CA VAL A 243 -17.57 7.11 -0.44
C VAL A 243 -18.65 6.53 -1.36
N ALA A 244 -18.89 5.21 -1.28
CA ALA A 244 -19.92 4.55 -2.07
C ALA A 244 -21.31 5.01 -1.62
N GLU A 245 -22.26 4.99 -2.56
CA GLU A 245 -23.64 5.41 -2.33
C GLU A 245 -24.60 4.26 -2.67
N ALA A 246 -25.54 4.00 -1.76
CA ALA A 246 -26.69 3.14 -2.04
C ALA A 246 -27.79 4.01 -2.66
N LEU A 247 -28.20 3.67 -3.88
CA LEU A 247 -29.33 4.25 -4.58
C LEU A 247 -30.63 3.79 -3.93
N ASP A 248 -31.65 4.64 -3.97
CA ASP A 248 -32.98 4.26 -3.54
C ASP A 248 -33.57 3.21 -4.52
N MET A 249 -33.93 2.03 -4.02
CA MET A 249 -34.53 0.96 -4.83
C MET A 249 -35.87 1.36 -5.46
N PHE A 250 -36.54 2.39 -4.92
CA PHE A 250 -37.79 2.91 -5.45
C PHE A 250 -37.58 4.08 -6.43
N SER A 251 -36.36 4.61 -6.52
CA SER A 251 -36.01 5.59 -7.53
C SER A 251 -35.77 4.88 -8.87
N PRO A 252 -36.44 5.31 -9.96
CA PRO A 252 -36.13 4.81 -11.29
C PRO A 252 -34.79 5.37 -11.82
N GLU A 253 -34.21 6.36 -11.15
CA GLU A 253 -32.98 7.05 -11.54
C GLU A 253 -31.81 6.68 -10.63
N ASP A 254 -30.60 6.71 -11.19
CA ASP A 254 -29.33 6.49 -10.49
C ASP A 254 -28.65 7.81 -10.07
N THR A 255 -29.46 8.85 -9.86
CA THR A 255 -29.01 10.22 -9.58
C THR A 255 -28.28 10.30 -8.24
N CYS A 256 -27.05 10.81 -8.30
CA CYS A 256 -26.18 11.10 -7.16
C CYS A 256 -25.97 12.61 -7.03
N TYR A 257 -25.71 13.06 -5.80
CA TYR A 257 -25.57 14.50 -5.47
C TYR A 257 -24.20 14.87 -4.88
N THR A 258 -23.36 13.88 -4.57
CA THR A 258 -22.10 14.10 -3.86
C THR A 258 -20.90 13.74 -4.72
N GLY A 259 -20.15 14.77 -5.13
CA GLY A 259 -18.91 14.64 -5.90
C GLY A 259 -17.70 14.32 -5.02
N GLN A 260 -17.58 13.06 -4.58
CA GLN A 260 -16.42 12.55 -3.83
C GLN A 260 -15.59 11.58 -4.69
N GLY A 261 -14.37 11.28 -4.27
CA GLY A 261 -13.45 10.38 -4.99
C GLY A 261 -12.12 11.03 -5.37
N SER A 262 -11.30 10.30 -6.09
CA SER A 262 -9.95 10.73 -6.46
C SER A 262 -9.95 11.63 -7.71
N PRO A 263 -9.40 12.86 -7.65
CA PRO A 263 -9.56 13.85 -8.73
C PRO A 263 -9.20 13.36 -10.14
N ALA A 264 -8.11 12.60 -10.30
CA ALA A 264 -7.67 12.09 -11.62
C ALA A 264 -8.65 11.08 -12.26
N PHE A 265 -9.58 10.54 -11.48
CA PHE A 265 -10.56 9.54 -11.91
C PHE A 265 -11.99 10.10 -11.96
N GLN A 266 -12.18 11.38 -11.62
CA GLN A 266 -13.49 12.02 -11.65
C GLN A 266 -13.89 12.41 -13.08
N PRO A 267 -15.20 12.34 -13.40
CA PRO A 267 -15.71 12.73 -14.71
C PRO A 267 -15.96 14.24 -14.84
N PRO A 268 -16.16 14.76 -16.07
CA PRO A 268 -16.30 16.18 -16.34
C PRO A 268 -17.49 16.84 -15.62
N GLU A 269 -18.60 16.14 -15.44
CA GLU A 269 -19.77 16.65 -14.72
C GLU A 269 -19.47 16.94 -13.25
N ILE A 270 -18.68 16.10 -12.59
CA ILE A 270 -18.25 16.34 -11.20
C ILE A 270 -17.19 17.45 -11.16
N ALA A 271 -16.22 17.45 -12.08
CA ALA A 271 -15.19 18.49 -12.16
C ALA A 271 -15.77 19.89 -12.42
N ASN A 272 -16.89 19.96 -13.16
CA ASN A 272 -17.62 21.21 -13.44
C ASN A 272 -18.66 21.57 -12.36
N GLY A 273 -18.75 20.79 -11.28
CA GLY A 273 -19.62 21.10 -10.15
C GLY A 273 -21.11 20.85 -10.38
N ALA A 274 -21.47 19.89 -11.22
CA ALA A 274 -22.87 19.50 -11.40
C ALA A 274 -23.48 19.03 -10.07
N GLU A 275 -24.67 19.55 -9.74
CA GLU A 275 -25.39 19.16 -8.52
C GLU A 275 -26.01 17.76 -8.61
N GLN A 276 -26.25 17.28 -9.82
CA GLN A 276 -26.93 16.01 -10.10
C GLN A 276 -26.23 15.32 -11.28
N PHE A 277 -26.00 14.03 -11.15
CA PHE A 277 -25.35 13.22 -12.18
C PHE A 277 -25.68 11.73 -12.00
N SER A 278 -25.62 10.97 -13.09
CA SER A 278 -25.77 9.51 -13.05
C SER A 278 -24.57 8.87 -12.35
N GLY A 279 -24.81 8.21 -11.21
CA GLY A 279 -23.76 7.52 -10.45
C GLY A 279 -23.14 6.37 -11.23
N VAL A 280 -23.93 5.60 -11.97
CA VAL A 280 -23.42 4.49 -12.79
C VAL A 280 -22.44 5.00 -13.84
N LYS A 281 -22.74 6.12 -14.52
CA LYS A 281 -21.84 6.71 -15.53
C LYS A 281 -20.55 7.30 -14.94
N VAL A 282 -20.53 7.65 -13.64
CA VAL A 282 -19.30 8.00 -12.91
C VAL A 282 -18.37 6.79 -12.82
N ASP A 283 -18.88 5.63 -12.38
CA ASP A 283 -18.07 4.41 -12.27
C ASP A 283 -17.56 3.93 -13.64
N ILE A 284 -18.34 4.11 -14.71
CA ILE A 284 -17.90 3.82 -16.08
C ILE A 284 -16.71 4.69 -16.48
N TRP A 285 -16.79 6.00 -16.23
CA TRP A 285 -15.69 6.91 -16.53
C TRP A 285 -14.42 6.52 -15.77
N SER A 286 -14.53 6.35 -14.44
CA SER A 286 -13.40 5.99 -13.59
C SER A 286 -12.77 4.65 -13.99
N SER A 287 -13.59 3.70 -14.47
CA SER A 287 -13.12 2.43 -15.05
C SER A 287 -12.39 2.62 -16.38
N GLY A 288 -12.83 3.57 -17.21
CA GLY A 288 -12.16 3.94 -18.45
C GLY A 288 -10.79 4.56 -18.20
N VAL A 289 -10.69 5.46 -17.22
CA VAL A 289 -9.40 6.03 -16.76
C VAL A 289 -8.49 4.93 -16.22
N THR A 290 -9.04 4.00 -15.43
CA THR A 290 -8.30 2.84 -14.89
C THR A 290 -7.78 1.94 -16.01
N LEU A 291 -8.59 1.64 -17.03
CA LEU A 291 -8.16 0.83 -18.18
C LEU A 291 -7.09 1.55 -19.03
N TYR A 292 -7.25 2.86 -19.23
CA TYR A 292 -6.25 3.68 -19.90
C TYR A 292 -4.92 3.59 -19.17
N ASN A 293 -4.94 3.73 -17.84
CA ASN A 293 -3.75 3.64 -17.01
C ASN A 293 -3.09 2.26 -17.06
N MET A 294 -3.88 1.18 -16.92
CA MET A 294 -3.35 -0.18 -16.98
C MET A 294 -2.66 -0.51 -18.31
N THR A 295 -3.12 0.06 -19.42
CA THR A 295 -2.64 -0.29 -20.77
C THR A 295 -1.58 0.66 -21.32
N THR A 296 -1.50 1.89 -20.78
CA THR A 296 -0.55 2.92 -21.26
C THR A 296 0.50 3.32 -20.24
N GLY A 297 0.25 3.09 -18.95
CA GLY A 297 1.07 3.61 -17.85
C GLY A 297 0.97 5.12 -17.64
N ARG A 298 -0.01 5.77 -18.28
CA ARG A 298 -0.26 7.21 -18.24
C ARG A 298 -1.70 7.49 -17.82
N TYR A 299 -2.03 8.76 -17.62
CA TYR A 299 -3.40 9.20 -17.40
C TYR A 299 -3.95 9.90 -18.66
N PRO A 300 -5.26 9.84 -18.92
CA PRO A 300 -5.86 10.56 -20.05
C PRO A 300 -5.95 12.08 -19.81
N PHE A 301 -5.85 12.52 -18.56
CA PHE A 301 -5.84 13.93 -18.18
C PHE A 301 -4.67 14.20 -17.23
N GLU A 302 -4.02 15.33 -17.40
CA GLU A 302 -2.89 15.77 -16.57
C GLU A 302 -3.05 17.25 -16.19
N GLY A 303 -2.39 17.66 -15.11
CA GLY A 303 -2.32 19.04 -14.67
C GLY A 303 -1.33 19.20 -13.52
N ASP A 304 -0.61 20.31 -13.48
CA ASP A 304 0.47 20.58 -12.51
C ASP A 304 -0.03 20.62 -11.05
N ASN A 305 -1.33 20.84 -10.86
CA ASN A 305 -2.00 20.80 -9.58
C ASN A 305 -3.46 20.35 -9.76
N VAL A 306 -4.14 20.10 -8.64
CA VAL A 306 -5.52 19.59 -8.64
C VAL A 306 -6.48 20.51 -9.41
N TYR A 307 -6.34 21.83 -9.30
CA TYR A 307 -7.21 22.76 -10.03
C TYR A 307 -7.02 22.69 -11.55
N ARG A 308 -5.76 22.63 -12.02
CA ARG A 308 -5.45 22.47 -13.45
C ARG A 308 -5.88 21.11 -13.99
N LEU A 309 -5.75 20.06 -13.18
CA LEU A 309 -6.25 18.73 -13.52
C LEU A 309 -7.77 18.73 -13.68
N LEU A 310 -8.51 19.30 -12.72
CA LEU A 310 -9.97 19.41 -12.80
C LEU A 310 -10.42 20.30 -13.97
N GLU A 311 -9.68 21.38 -14.28
CA GLU A 311 -9.92 22.20 -15.48
C GLU A 311 -9.77 21.36 -16.77
N SER A 312 -8.70 20.55 -16.87
CA SER A 312 -8.44 19.65 -17.99
C SER A 312 -9.55 18.59 -18.15
N ILE A 313 -9.97 17.98 -17.04
CA ILE A 313 -11.09 17.03 -17.00
C ILE A 313 -12.40 17.72 -17.40
N GLY A 314 -12.68 18.91 -16.88
CA GLY A 314 -13.90 19.67 -17.17
C GLY A 314 -14.09 20.03 -18.64
N ARG A 315 -12.98 20.25 -19.37
CA ARG A 315 -12.99 20.40 -20.85
C ARG A 315 -13.43 19.12 -21.56
N GLY A 316 -13.10 17.96 -21.00
CA GLY A 316 -13.55 16.65 -21.48
C GLY A 316 -12.83 16.19 -22.75
N GLU A 317 -11.58 16.59 -22.93
CA GLU A 317 -10.72 16.23 -24.07
C GLU A 317 -9.58 15.31 -23.58
N PRO A 318 -9.81 13.99 -23.47
CA PRO A 318 -8.77 13.06 -23.02
C PRO A 318 -7.65 12.98 -24.05
N ALA A 319 -6.42 12.73 -23.59
CA ALA A 319 -5.32 12.35 -24.46
C ALA A 319 -5.73 11.13 -25.32
N PRO A 320 -5.49 11.18 -26.65
CA PRO A 320 -5.93 10.11 -27.53
C PRO A 320 -5.23 8.79 -27.19
N PRO A 321 -5.96 7.66 -27.15
CA PRO A 321 -5.35 6.36 -26.96
C PRO A 321 -4.23 6.12 -27.98
N PRO A 322 -3.04 5.65 -27.56
CA PRO A 322 -1.95 5.36 -28.49
C PRO A 322 -2.37 4.36 -29.56
N ALA A 323 -1.95 4.58 -30.81
CA ALA A 323 -2.27 3.69 -31.93
C ALA A 323 -1.81 2.24 -31.70
N THR A 324 -0.78 2.05 -30.87
CA THR A 324 -0.26 0.73 -30.47
C THR A 324 -1.25 -0.11 -29.68
N LEU A 325 -2.30 0.49 -29.09
CA LEU A 325 -3.37 -0.25 -28.41
C LEU A 325 -4.30 -0.97 -29.39
N GLY A 326 -4.26 -0.59 -30.67
CA GLY A 326 -5.14 -1.11 -31.70
C GLY A 326 -6.56 -0.52 -31.64
N PRO A 327 -7.32 -0.65 -32.74
CA PRO A 327 -8.58 0.05 -32.91
C PRO A 327 -9.67 -0.40 -31.92
N ALA A 328 -9.70 -1.67 -31.54
CA ALA A 328 -10.74 -2.22 -30.66
C ALA A 328 -10.66 -1.65 -29.24
N LEU A 329 -9.46 -1.59 -28.65
CA LEU A 329 -9.24 -1.00 -27.33
C LEU A 329 -9.36 0.52 -27.38
N GLY A 330 -8.80 1.16 -28.41
CA GLY A 330 -8.94 2.60 -28.62
C GLY A 330 -10.40 3.04 -28.66
N GLN A 331 -11.24 2.34 -29.42
CA GLN A 331 -12.68 2.63 -29.51
C GLN A 331 -13.40 2.45 -28.16
N LEU A 332 -13.08 1.40 -27.40
CA LEU A 332 -13.64 1.20 -26.06
C LEU A 332 -13.31 2.37 -25.13
N LEU A 333 -12.03 2.78 -25.09
CA LEU A 333 -11.58 3.90 -24.26
C LEU A 333 -12.26 5.21 -24.67
N THR A 334 -12.34 5.50 -25.97
CA THR A 334 -13.04 6.69 -26.49
C THR A 334 -14.52 6.70 -26.11
N ASN A 335 -15.19 5.54 -26.13
CA ASN A 335 -16.60 5.45 -25.76
C ASN A 335 -16.82 5.64 -24.24
N MET A 336 -15.96 5.07 -23.40
CA MET A 336 -16.06 5.20 -21.94
C MET A 336 -15.71 6.61 -21.45
N LEU A 337 -14.80 7.30 -22.14
CA LEU A 337 -14.32 8.64 -21.81
C LEU A 337 -15.02 9.75 -22.60
N LYS A 338 -16.26 9.52 -23.05
CA LYS A 338 -17.07 10.59 -23.63
C LYS A 338 -17.44 11.62 -22.57
N ARG A 339 -17.31 12.91 -22.93
CA ARG A 339 -17.66 14.02 -22.04
C ARG A 339 -19.10 13.94 -21.57
N ASP A 340 -20.04 13.77 -22.49
CA ASP A 340 -21.46 13.60 -22.21
C ASP A 340 -21.72 12.22 -21.55
N PRO A 341 -22.25 12.19 -20.30
CA PRO A 341 -22.52 10.93 -19.60
C PRO A 341 -23.57 10.06 -20.32
N ASP A 342 -24.51 10.64 -21.06
CA ASP A 342 -25.55 9.87 -21.75
C ASP A 342 -24.99 9.06 -22.91
N LEU A 343 -23.91 9.55 -23.52
CA LEU A 343 -23.21 8.88 -24.61
C LEU A 343 -22.23 7.80 -24.13
N ARG A 344 -21.93 7.72 -22.83
CA ARG A 344 -21.09 6.66 -22.26
C ARG A 344 -21.88 5.35 -22.20
N PRO A 345 -21.26 4.20 -22.51
CA PRO A 345 -21.95 2.92 -22.44
C PRO A 345 -22.18 2.48 -20.98
N THR A 346 -23.21 1.68 -20.76
CA THR A 346 -23.41 0.89 -19.54
C THR A 346 -22.46 -0.32 -19.50
N VAL A 347 -22.31 -0.97 -18.34
CA VAL A 347 -21.53 -2.22 -18.22
C VAL A 347 -22.06 -3.29 -19.20
N HIS A 348 -23.39 -3.43 -19.31
CA HIS A 348 -24.02 -4.38 -20.21
C HIS A 348 -23.64 -4.11 -21.68
N GLU A 349 -23.71 -2.84 -22.12
CA GLU A 349 -23.33 -2.45 -23.48
C GLU A 349 -21.84 -2.67 -23.75
N ILE A 350 -20.96 -2.40 -22.78
CA ILE A 350 -19.53 -2.69 -22.90
C ILE A 350 -19.32 -4.19 -23.15
N ARG A 351 -19.96 -5.06 -22.36
CA ARG A 351 -19.84 -6.53 -22.51
C ARG A 351 -20.36 -7.01 -23.87
N LYS A 352 -21.46 -6.43 -24.35
CA LYS A 352 -22.15 -6.87 -25.57
C LYS A 352 -21.58 -6.30 -26.86
N HIS A 353 -20.99 -5.11 -26.82
CA HIS A 353 -20.61 -4.37 -28.04
C HIS A 353 -19.12 -4.08 -28.16
N SER A 354 -18.36 -4.18 -27.06
CA SER A 354 -16.91 -4.01 -27.16
C SER A 354 -16.23 -5.27 -27.69
N ARG A 355 -15.70 -5.16 -28.92
CA ARG A 355 -14.91 -6.23 -29.54
C ARG A 355 -13.70 -6.62 -28.70
N TRP A 356 -13.08 -5.66 -28.02
CA TRP A 356 -11.92 -5.93 -27.16
C TRP A 356 -12.30 -6.73 -25.90
N VAL A 357 -13.46 -6.45 -25.31
CA VAL A 357 -13.96 -7.22 -24.15
C VAL A 357 -14.35 -8.64 -24.57
N GLN A 358 -14.99 -8.80 -25.73
CA GLN A 358 -15.41 -10.10 -26.24
C GLN A 358 -14.26 -10.99 -26.71
N ALA A 359 -13.22 -10.39 -27.30
CA ALA A 359 -12.06 -11.11 -27.83
C ALA A 359 -10.86 -10.89 -26.91
N ARG A 360 -10.62 -11.84 -26.00
CA ARG A 360 -9.44 -11.83 -25.11
C ARG A 360 -8.16 -11.70 -25.94
N PRO A 361 -7.36 -10.64 -25.76
CA PRO A 361 -6.12 -10.45 -26.51
C PRO A 361 -5.13 -11.62 -26.32
N PRO A 362 -4.37 -12.00 -27.36
CA PRO A 362 -3.26 -12.93 -27.18
C PRO A 362 -2.16 -12.28 -26.32
N LEU A 363 -1.33 -13.11 -25.71
CA LEU A 363 -0.08 -12.63 -25.10
C LEU A 363 0.95 -12.51 -26.24
N GLU A 364 1.58 -11.35 -26.40
CA GLU A 364 2.56 -11.18 -27.47
C GLU A 364 3.86 -11.93 -27.16
N ALA A 365 4.62 -12.27 -28.20
CA ALA A 365 5.86 -13.02 -28.05
C ALA A 365 6.88 -12.21 -27.22
N GLY A 366 7.33 -12.78 -26.09
CA GLY A 366 8.27 -12.14 -25.18
C GLY A 366 7.63 -11.33 -24.04
N GLU A 367 6.30 -11.11 -24.07
CA GLU A 367 5.60 -10.53 -22.93
C GLU A 367 5.52 -11.53 -21.77
N ARG A 368 5.65 -11.00 -20.55
CA ARG A 368 5.46 -11.76 -19.31
C ARG A 368 4.36 -11.10 -18.50
N LEU A 369 3.46 -11.93 -17.96
CA LEU A 369 2.46 -11.46 -17.01
C LEU A 369 3.17 -11.02 -15.73
N VAL A 370 2.67 -9.95 -15.14
CA VAL A 370 3.21 -9.41 -13.89
C VAL A 370 2.55 -10.16 -12.74
N SER A 371 3.33 -10.88 -11.95
CA SER A 371 2.80 -11.57 -10.78
C SER A 371 2.35 -10.57 -9.71
N PRO A 372 1.21 -10.81 -9.03
CA PRO A 372 0.83 -10.02 -7.87
C PRO A 372 1.94 -10.05 -6.82
N ARG A 373 2.46 -8.87 -6.44
CA ARG A 373 3.42 -8.74 -5.35
C ARG A 373 2.98 -7.56 -4.48
N SER A 374 2.97 -7.75 -3.16
CA SER A 374 2.98 -6.60 -2.25
C SER A 374 4.40 -6.07 -2.19
N ARG A 375 4.57 -4.76 -2.00
CA ARG A 375 5.88 -4.13 -1.73
C ARG A 375 6.67 -4.82 -0.61
N ARG A 376 5.99 -5.54 0.30
CA ARG A 376 6.56 -6.17 1.49
C ARG A 376 6.45 -7.70 1.51
N SER A 377 5.95 -8.33 0.44
CA SER A 377 5.85 -9.80 0.40
C SER A 377 7.06 -10.39 -0.30
N ASP A 378 7.61 -11.46 0.27
CA ASP A 378 8.57 -12.35 -0.40
C ASP A 378 7.93 -13.08 -1.59
N GLU A 379 8.73 -13.79 -2.37
CA GLU A 379 8.27 -14.50 -3.57
C GLU A 379 7.28 -15.62 -3.27
N LEU A 380 7.30 -16.15 -2.05
CA LEU A 380 6.42 -17.21 -1.57
C LEU A 380 5.14 -16.67 -0.92
N HIS A 381 5.01 -15.35 -0.78
CA HIS A 381 3.94 -14.67 -0.05
C HIS A 381 3.73 -15.21 1.36
N THR A 382 4.83 -15.50 2.06
CA THR A 382 4.87 -16.02 3.42
C THR A 382 4.04 -15.12 4.35
N SER A 383 3.32 -15.75 5.28
CA SER A 383 2.50 -15.02 6.25
C SER A 383 3.40 -14.23 7.20
N THR A 384 3.13 -12.94 7.34
CA THR A 384 3.85 -12.07 8.27
C THR A 384 3.55 -12.40 9.74
N VAL A 385 2.59 -13.29 10.00
CA VAL A 385 2.24 -13.76 11.34
C VAL A 385 3.24 -14.81 11.86
N ILE A 386 3.98 -15.50 10.97
CA ILE A 386 4.87 -16.60 11.36
C ILE A 386 5.94 -16.16 12.39
N PRO A 387 6.69 -15.06 12.20
CA PRO A 387 7.67 -14.62 13.18
C PRO A 387 7.09 -14.36 14.58
N TYR A 388 5.84 -13.86 14.63
CA TYR A 388 5.14 -13.62 15.89
C TYR A 388 4.78 -14.93 16.60
N LEU A 389 4.37 -15.96 15.86
CA LEU A 389 4.07 -17.28 16.41
C LEU A 389 5.35 -17.99 16.88
N VAL A 390 6.43 -17.89 16.10
CA VAL A 390 7.74 -18.45 16.47
C VAL A 390 8.24 -17.85 17.77
N GLU A 391 8.25 -16.52 17.91
CA GLU A 391 8.66 -15.86 19.17
C GLU A 391 7.78 -16.27 20.37
N ARG A 392 6.47 -16.53 20.15
CA ARG A 392 5.56 -16.95 21.22
C ARG A 392 5.83 -18.38 21.72
N HIS A 393 6.13 -19.30 20.83
CA HIS A 393 6.21 -20.74 21.13
C HIS A 393 7.63 -21.29 21.23
N TYR A 394 8.59 -20.61 20.59
CA TYR A 394 10.00 -21.00 20.51
C TYR A 394 10.92 -19.80 20.85
N PRO A 395 10.74 -19.14 22.03
CA PRO A 395 11.49 -17.94 22.39
C PRO A 395 13.01 -18.18 22.58
N SER A 396 13.45 -19.44 22.60
CA SER A 396 14.85 -19.86 22.77
C SER A 396 15.65 -19.93 21.47
N ALA A 397 15.02 -19.77 20.30
CA ALA A 397 15.70 -19.70 19.00
C ALA A 397 16.14 -18.25 18.70
N GLN A 398 16.92 -17.65 19.62
CA GLN A 398 17.46 -16.31 19.43
C GLN A 398 18.87 -16.42 18.88
N ASP A 399 19.08 -15.87 17.69
CA ASP A 399 20.41 -15.63 17.18
C ASP A 399 20.88 -14.26 17.69
N TYR A 400 22.00 -14.26 18.40
CA TYR A 400 22.71 -13.07 18.83
C TYR A 400 23.86 -12.88 17.86
N PHE A 401 24.02 -11.66 17.34
CA PHE A 401 25.12 -11.35 16.43
C PHE A 401 25.85 -10.11 16.95
N THR A 402 27.17 -10.14 16.92
CA THR A 402 28.00 -8.98 17.26
C THR A 402 28.20 -8.09 16.02
N GLU A 403 28.61 -6.83 16.21
CA GLU A 403 28.98 -5.98 15.06
C GLU A 403 30.12 -6.58 14.24
N ARG A 404 31.00 -7.35 14.88
CA ARG A 404 32.03 -8.13 14.20
C ARG A 404 31.41 -9.18 13.27
N ASP A 405 30.37 -9.89 13.70
CA ASP A 405 29.70 -10.91 12.87
C ASP A 405 29.04 -10.29 11.63
N LEU A 406 28.37 -9.14 11.79
CA LEU A 406 27.79 -8.37 10.68
C LEU A 406 28.85 -7.86 9.68
N ARG A 407 30.01 -7.40 10.19
CA ARG A 407 31.15 -6.98 9.36
C ARG A 407 31.74 -8.16 8.58
N HIS A 408 31.82 -9.34 9.19
CA HIS A 408 32.27 -10.55 8.51
C HIS A 408 31.29 -11.04 7.45
N GLU A 409 29.98 -11.03 7.70
CA GLU A 409 28.97 -11.38 6.68
C GLU A 409 28.97 -10.39 5.51
N SER A 410 29.07 -9.08 5.78
CA SER A 410 29.13 -8.06 4.73
C SER A 410 30.44 -8.11 3.93
N ASP A 411 31.56 -8.50 4.56
CA ASP A 411 32.82 -8.78 3.86
C ASP A 411 32.75 -10.10 3.06
N GLU A 412 32.10 -11.16 3.56
CA GLU A 412 31.86 -12.39 2.81
C GLU A 412 30.92 -12.17 1.60
N VAL A 413 29.89 -11.33 1.74
CA VAL A 413 29.00 -10.93 0.65
C VAL A 413 29.74 -10.04 -0.37
N ARG A 414 30.64 -9.14 0.08
CA ARG A 414 31.52 -8.35 -0.80
C ARG A 414 32.56 -9.21 -1.53
N ILE A 415 33.11 -10.22 -0.87
CA ILE A 415 34.06 -11.19 -1.44
C ILE A 415 33.34 -12.11 -2.43
N ALA A 416 32.13 -12.60 -2.11
CA ALA A 416 31.30 -13.37 -3.03
C ALA A 416 30.85 -12.54 -4.26
N GLY A 417 30.57 -11.24 -4.06
CA GLY A 417 30.33 -10.28 -5.14
C GLY A 417 31.56 -10.02 -6.01
N HIS A 418 32.77 -9.98 -5.42
CA HIS A 418 34.03 -9.84 -6.16
C HIS A 418 34.47 -11.13 -6.87
N VAL A 419 34.13 -12.31 -6.35
CA VAL A 419 34.40 -13.60 -7.02
C VAL A 419 33.44 -13.82 -8.20
N ARG A 420 32.18 -13.35 -8.13
CA ARG A 420 31.27 -13.35 -9.29
C ARG A 420 31.64 -12.34 -10.39
N ALA A 421 32.35 -11.26 -10.05
CA ALA A 421 32.78 -10.27 -11.03
C ALA A 421 34.12 -10.58 -11.74
N ARG A 422 34.80 -11.69 -11.40
CA ARG A 422 36.09 -12.09 -12.02
C ARG A 422 36.07 -13.41 -12.83
N VAL A 423 34.91 -14.01 -13.08
CA VAL A 423 34.80 -15.23 -13.92
C VAL A 423 34.14 -14.97 -15.28
N CYS A 424 33.80 -13.72 -15.63
CA CYS A 424 33.40 -13.34 -17.00
C CYS A 424 34.47 -12.48 -17.70
N SER A 425 35.69 -12.98 -17.76
CA SER A 425 36.72 -12.52 -18.70
C SER A 425 37.92 -13.47 -18.68
N LEU A 426 37.75 -14.67 -19.25
CA LEU A 426 38.80 -15.49 -19.88
C LEU A 426 38.19 -16.85 -20.27
N SER A 427 37.54 -16.88 -21.44
CA SER A 427 37.54 -17.95 -22.45
C SER A 427 36.47 -17.66 -23.49
#